data_AF-A0A812MYK0-F1
#
_entry.id   AF-A0A812MYK0-F1
#
_cell.length_a   1.000
_cell.length_b   1.000
_cell.length_c   1.000
_cell.angle_alpha   90.00
_cell.angle_beta   90.00
_cell.angle_gamma   90.00
#
_symmetry.space_group_name_H-M   'P 1'
#
loop_
_entity.id
_entity.type
_entity.pdbx_description
1 polymer ?
#
loop_
_entity_poly.entity_id
_entity_poly.type
_entity_poly.pdbx_seq_one_letter_code
_entity_poly.pdbx_strand_id
1 'polypeptide(L)'
;MPGAEHLFRVDIKTLKLFTSFAFPWAVDHMSELEAMFESEFDYALERENMERVRANVEQRWGKRVAIPKTYPELCSRRVLCMEYLEGEKLVDGMLRRIRALAAKAGRDPDEVIANHLDSLRTGKLMPRSAYVARWRARAWQVWQRLQGIEDVNIPRLMETAYAALLETALKQDLAARLMTIHAEQVFSDGLFNADPHPGNVLLLKDTSRLVGLIDFGQVKELSIDFRIQLAKLMVALARRDQEEVIRVDKEMGSRTRHSKPDVRYKVLTFWLDRDTDDVTGGRSFHDFLAWAEAEDPLLDMPQELHLVMRCSCMIRNLALTFGIRLSTAEYWRPVAQALLQKHGVAY
;
A
#
# COMPACT_ATOMS: atom_id res chain seq x y z
N MET A 1 7.42 -18.41 -19.13
CA MET A 1 8.23 -19.54 -19.65
C MET A 1 7.30 -20.61 -20.22
N PRO A 2 7.61 -21.26 -21.36
CA PRO A 2 6.83 -22.40 -21.85
C PRO A 2 6.73 -23.49 -20.78
N GLY A 3 5.52 -23.96 -20.47
CA GLY A 3 5.29 -25.03 -19.49
C GLY A 3 5.21 -24.59 -18.02
N ALA A 4 5.41 -23.30 -17.70
CA ALA A 4 5.33 -22.80 -16.32
C ALA A 4 3.97 -23.06 -15.66
N GLU A 5 2.88 -22.84 -16.39
CA GLU A 5 1.52 -23.11 -15.92
C GLU A 5 1.32 -24.59 -15.52
N HIS A 6 1.86 -25.52 -16.31
CA HIS A 6 1.74 -26.95 -16.05
C HIS A 6 2.56 -27.36 -14.81
N LEU A 7 3.82 -26.93 -14.73
CA LEU A 7 4.68 -27.17 -13.57
C LEU A 7 4.04 -26.64 -12.28
N PHE A 8 3.53 -25.41 -12.34
CA PHE A 8 2.86 -24.78 -11.20
C PHE A 8 1.60 -25.54 -10.75
N ARG A 9 0.72 -25.95 -11.68
CA ARG A 9 -0.48 -26.75 -11.34
C ARG A 9 -0.13 -28.06 -10.65
N VAL A 10 0.99 -28.69 -11.01
CA VAL A 10 1.48 -29.91 -10.34
C VAL A 10 1.96 -29.60 -8.92
N ASP A 11 2.71 -28.51 -8.75
CA ASP A 11 3.22 -28.09 -7.44
C ASP A 11 2.09 -27.69 -6.48
N ILE A 12 1.10 -26.92 -6.95
CA ILE A 12 -0.07 -26.56 -6.13
C ILE A 12 -0.88 -27.77 -5.73
N LYS A 13 -1.13 -28.72 -6.63
CA LYS A 13 -1.83 -29.97 -6.26
C LYS A 13 -1.08 -30.73 -5.18
N THR A 14 0.24 -30.78 -5.28
CA THR A 14 1.10 -31.41 -4.28
C THR A 14 1.02 -30.66 -2.94
N LEU A 15 1.12 -29.33 -2.96
CA LEU A 15 0.99 -28.50 -1.76
C LEU A 15 -0.39 -28.64 -1.11
N LYS A 16 -1.49 -28.60 -1.88
CA LYS A 16 -2.85 -28.80 -1.34
C LYS A 16 -3.01 -30.17 -0.71
N LEU A 17 -2.43 -31.21 -1.29
CA LEU A 17 -2.43 -32.55 -0.71
C LEU A 17 -1.72 -32.54 0.66
N PHE A 18 -0.50 -32.00 0.75
CA PHE A 18 0.21 -31.88 2.02
C PHE A 18 -0.54 -31.02 3.04
N THR A 19 -1.07 -29.86 2.63
CA THR A 19 -1.86 -28.98 3.48
C THR A 19 -3.12 -29.69 3.99
N SER A 20 -3.78 -30.50 3.17
CA SER A 20 -4.97 -31.26 3.61
C SER A 20 -4.68 -32.27 4.72
N PHE A 21 -3.45 -32.79 4.79
CA PHE A 21 -3.02 -33.70 5.86
C PHE A 21 -2.47 -32.96 7.10
N ALA A 22 -1.69 -31.89 6.90
CA ALA A 22 -0.99 -31.20 7.97
C ALA A 22 -1.80 -30.05 8.60
N PHE A 23 -2.55 -29.31 7.78
CA PHE A 23 -3.31 -28.11 8.17
C PHE A 23 -4.65 -28.04 7.41
N PRO A 24 -5.63 -28.90 7.74
CA PRO A 24 -6.88 -29.00 6.98
C PRO A 24 -7.65 -27.68 6.83
N TRP A 25 -7.54 -26.80 7.82
CA TRP A 25 -8.16 -25.47 7.82
C TRP A 25 -7.54 -24.47 6.82
N ALA A 26 -6.32 -24.73 6.32
CA ALA A 26 -5.62 -23.86 5.38
C ALA A 26 -5.87 -24.23 3.90
N VAL A 27 -6.62 -25.31 3.63
CA VAL A 27 -6.89 -25.79 2.27
C VAL A 27 -7.74 -24.79 1.46
N ASP A 28 -8.65 -24.09 2.10
CA ASP A 28 -9.49 -23.08 1.45
C ASP A 28 -8.64 -21.88 1.00
N HIS A 29 -7.74 -21.39 1.86
CA HIS A 29 -6.75 -20.36 1.50
C HIS A 29 -5.83 -20.80 0.35
N MET A 30 -5.46 -22.08 0.29
CA MET A 30 -4.67 -22.63 -0.83
C MET A 30 -5.46 -22.65 -2.14
N SER A 31 -6.78 -22.82 -2.09
CA SER A 31 -7.65 -22.75 -3.28
C SER A 31 -7.77 -21.32 -3.81
N GLU A 32 -7.80 -20.34 -2.90
CA GLU A 32 -7.74 -18.92 -3.28
C GLU A 32 -6.39 -18.56 -3.92
N LEU A 33 -5.28 -19.01 -3.33
CA LEU A 33 -3.95 -18.84 -3.90
C LEU A 33 -3.87 -19.46 -5.31
N GLU A 34 -4.37 -20.68 -5.50
CA GLU A 34 -4.44 -21.32 -6.81
C GLU A 34 -5.20 -20.46 -7.84
N ALA A 35 -6.37 -19.93 -7.48
CA ALA A 35 -7.16 -19.08 -8.38
C ALA A 35 -6.46 -17.75 -8.71
N MET A 36 -5.76 -17.14 -7.75
CA MET A 36 -4.94 -15.94 -7.98
C MET A 36 -3.80 -16.24 -8.97
N PHE A 37 -3.07 -17.34 -8.76
CA PHE A 37 -1.98 -17.72 -9.65
C PHE A 37 -2.45 -18.16 -11.04
N GLU A 38 -3.59 -18.83 -11.16
CA GLU A 38 -4.15 -19.16 -12.48
C GLU A 38 -4.46 -17.91 -13.30
N SER A 39 -4.88 -16.81 -12.65
CA SER A 39 -5.08 -15.52 -13.31
C SER A 39 -3.78 -14.85 -13.77
N GLU A 40 -2.63 -15.14 -13.12
CA GLU A 40 -1.32 -14.64 -13.55
C GLU A 40 -0.84 -15.26 -14.87
N PHE A 41 -1.42 -16.39 -15.30
CA PHE A 41 -1.07 -17.05 -16.56
C PHE A 41 -1.95 -16.64 -17.75
N ASP A 42 -2.90 -15.72 -17.57
CA ASP A 42 -3.72 -15.18 -18.65
C ASP A 42 -3.45 -13.69 -18.92
N TYR A 43 -2.47 -13.43 -19.79
CA TYR A 43 -2.14 -12.07 -20.18
C TYR A 43 -3.18 -11.38 -21.07
N ALA A 44 -4.16 -12.12 -21.62
CA ALA A 44 -5.26 -11.50 -22.34
C ALA A 44 -6.21 -10.79 -21.36
N LEU A 45 -6.42 -11.39 -20.18
CA LEU A 45 -7.18 -10.80 -19.08
C LEU A 45 -6.42 -9.58 -18.50
N GLU A 46 -5.13 -9.72 -18.24
CA GLU A 46 -4.31 -8.59 -17.74
C GLU A 46 -4.33 -7.40 -18.71
N ARG A 47 -4.24 -7.63 -20.02
CA ARG A 47 -4.37 -6.59 -21.05
C ARG A 47 -5.71 -5.86 -20.93
N GLU A 48 -6.82 -6.60 -20.84
CA GLU A 48 -8.15 -6.00 -20.72
C GLU A 48 -8.28 -5.17 -19.43
N ASN A 49 -7.80 -5.72 -18.31
CA ASN A 49 -7.76 -5.04 -17.03
C ASN A 49 -6.95 -3.73 -17.12
N MET A 50 -5.76 -3.78 -17.73
CA MET A 50 -4.90 -2.62 -17.93
C MET A 50 -5.60 -1.54 -18.76
N GLU A 51 -6.26 -1.89 -19.86
CA GLU A 51 -6.99 -0.93 -20.70
C GLU A 51 -8.14 -0.26 -19.94
N ARG A 52 -8.92 -1.05 -19.20
CA ARG A 52 -10.06 -0.54 -18.43
C ARG A 52 -9.61 0.36 -17.28
N VAL A 53 -8.62 -0.06 -16.50
CA VAL A 53 -8.07 0.76 -15.41
C VAL A 53 -7.39 2.01 -15.96
N ARG A 54 -6.64 1.89 -17.07
CA ARG A 54 -6.03 3.02 -17.76
C ARG A 54 -7.07 4.06 -18.16
N ALA A 55 -8.18 3.65 -18.78
CA ALA A 55 -9.26 4.56 -19.18
C ALA A 55 -9.83 5.35 -17.99
N ASN A 56 -9.98 4.71 -16.82
CA ASN A 56 -10.49 5.35 -15.61
C ASN A 56 -9.47 6.29 -14.97
N VAL A 57 -8.21 5.85 -14.85
CA VAL A 57 -7.14 6.61 -14.19
C VAL A 57 -6.69 7.79 -15.05
N GLU A 58 -6.58 7.65 -16.37
CA GLU A 58 -6.13 8.73 -17.26
C GLU A 58 -7.05 9.95 -17.22
N GLN A 59 -8.35 9.76 -17.01
CA GLN A 59 -9.33 10.87 -16.90
C GLN A 59 -9.00 11.84 -15.76
N ARG A 60 -8.51 11.33 -14.62
CA ARG A 60 -8.21 12.12 -13.42
C ARG A 60 -6.71 12.39 -13.24
N TRP A 61 -5.88 11.44 -13.66
CA TRP A 61 -4.46 11.41 -13.34
C TRP A 61 -3.54 11.36 -14.56
N GLY A 62 -4.03 11.39 -15.80
CA GLY A 62 -3.20 11.20 -17.01
C GLY A 62 -2.09 12.25 -17.23
N LYS A 63 -2.14 13.37 -16.51
CA LYS A 63 -1.04 14.36 -16.46
C LYS A 63 0.06 14.01 -15.47
N ARG A 64 -0.17 13.11 -14.51
CA ARG A 64 0.72 12.82 -13.37
C ARG A 64 1.10 11.34 -13.26
N VAL A 65 0.28 10.46 -13.81
CA VAL A 65 0.42 9.01 -13.79
C VAL A 65 0.36 8.49 -15.23
N ALA A 66 1.26 7.57 -15.57
CA ALA A 66 1.21 6.82 -16.80
C ALA A 66 0.83 5.37 -16.51
N ILE A 67 -0.08 4.84 -17.32
CA ILE A 67 -0.33 3.40 -17.45
C ILE A 67 -0.04 3.09 -18.92
N PRO A 68 0.81 2.09 -19.23
CA PRO A 68 1.23 1.86 -20.60
C PRO A 68 0.05 1.50 -21.49
N LYS A 69 0.08 1.98 -22.73
CA LYS A 69 -0.82 1.49 -23.77
C LYS A 69 -0.50 0.04 -24.09
N THR A 70 -1.51 -0.76 -24.36
CA THR A 70 -1.37 -2.12 -24.86
C THR A 70 -1.34 -2.11 -26.40
N TYR A 71 -0.75 -3.15 -27.00
CA TYR A 71 -0.77 -3.41 -28.44
C TYR A 71 -1.54 -4.72 -28.70
N PRO A 72 -2.89 -4.67 -28.80
CA PRO A 72 -3.74 -5.87 -28.80
C PRO A 72 -3.38 -6.90 -29.87
N GLU A 73 -2.93 -6.44 -31.04
CA GLU A 73 -2.48 -7.26 -32.16
C GLU A 73 -1.20 -8.06 -31.89
N LEU A 74 -0.43 -7.66 -30.88
CA LEU A 74 0.78 -8.34 -30.39
C LEU A 74 0.55 -9.10 -29.08
N CYS A 75 -0.67 -9.03 -28.53
CA CYS A 75 -1.04 -9.70 -27.29
C CYS A 75 -1.67 -11.08 -27.55
N SER A 76 -1.40 -12.01 -26.64
CA SER A 76 -2.06 -13.32 -26.57
C SER A 76 -2.15 -13.74 -25.10
N ARG A 77 -2.78 -14.88 -24.82
CA ARG A 77 -2.81 -15.45 -23.45
C ARG A 77 -1.42 -15.59 -22.82
N ARG A 78 -0.36 -15.76 -23.63
CA ARG A 78 1.02 -16.01 -23.17
C ARG A 78 1.99 -14.86 -23.42
N VAL A 79 1.54 -13.78 -24.07
CA VAL A 79 2.39 -12.62 -24.39
C VAL A 79 1.59 -11.35 -24.15
N LEU A 80 2.06 -10.49 -23.25
CA LEU A 80 1.57 -9.12 -23.10
C LEU A 80 2.52 -8.17 -23.81
N CYS A 81 2.02 -7.38 -24.76
CA CYS A 81 2.78 -6.33 -25.42
C CYS A 81 2.21 -4.96 -25.05
N MET A 82 3.07 -4.07 -24.55
CA MET A 82 2.68 -2.76 -24.05
C MET A 82 3.77 -1.71 -24.29
N GLU A 83 3.39 -0.44 -24.18
CA GLU A 83 4.25 0.72 -24.27
C GLU A 83 5.39 0.63 -23.25
N TYR A 84 6.61 0.84 -23.72
CA TYR A 84 7.76 0.93 -22.84
C TYR A 84 7.76 2.29 -22.14
N LEU A 85 7.56 2.27 -20.82
CA LEU A 85 7.67 3.47 -20.00
C LEU A 85 9.12 3.66 -19.56
N GLU A 86 9.75 4.75 -20.00
CA GLU A 86 11.10 5.12 -19.58
C GLU A 86 11.13 5.56 -18.11
N GLY A 87 11.55 4.64 -17.23
CA GLY A 87 11.67 4.91 -15.81
C GLY A 87 12.56 3.90 -15.08
N GLU A 88 12.84 4.18 -13.82
CA GLU A 88 13.49 3.27 -12.89
C GLU A 88 12.43 2.66 -11.98
N LYS A 89 12.53 1.37 -11.63
CA LYS A 89 11.64 0.78 -10.61
C LYS A 89 11.81 1.53 -9.30
N LEU A 90 10.70 1.80 -8.62
CA LEU A 90 10.72 2.54 -7.35
C LEU A 90 11.67 1.89 -6.33
N VAL A 91 11.61 0.56 -6.23
CA VAL A 91 12.46 -0.23 -5.33
C VAL A 91 13.95 -0.11 -5.69
N ASP A 92 14.30 -0.17 -6.97
CA ASP A 92 15.69 -0.06 -7.42
C ASP A 92 16.25 1.35 -7.16
N GLY A 93 15.44 2.37 -7.43
CA GLY A 93 15.78 3.76 -7.12
C GLY A 93 16.01 3.99 -5.63
N MET A 94 15.20 3.36 -4.77
CA MET A 94 15.38 3.39 -3.31
C MET A 94 16.67 2.69 -2.88
N LEU A 95 16.93 1.46 -3.33
CA LEU A 95 18.11 0.69 -2.97
C LEU A 95 19.39 1.39 -3.41
N ARG A 96 19.44 1.91 -4.64
CA ARG A 96 20.56 2.71 -5.16
C ARG A 96 20.85 3.91 -4.26
N ARG A 97 19.81 4.57 -3.74
CA ARG A 97 19.95 5.72 -2.83
C ARG A 97 20.46 5.31 -1.46
N ILE A 98 19.94 4.24 -0.87
CA ILE A 98 20.43 3.69 0.42
C ILE A 98 21.91 3.36 0.29
N ARG A 99 22.33 2.68 -0.78
CA ARG A 99 23.74 2.37 -1.05
C ARG A 99 24.61 3.62 -1.16
N ALA A 100 24.15 4.64 -1.88
CA ALA A 100 24.88 5.90 -2.01
C ALA A 100 25.03 6.65 -0.67
N LEU A 101 24.00 6.62 0.20
CA LEU A 101 24.05 7.23 1.52
C LEU A 101 24.94 6.44 2.50
N ALA A 102 24.89 5.10 2.46
CA ALA A 102 25.76 4.24 3.24
C ALA A 102 27.24 4.46 2.88
N ALA A 103 27.55 4.49 1.58
CA ALA A 103 28.89 4.79 1.08
C ALA A 103 29.41 6.17 1.53
N LYS A 104 28.57 7.22 1.45
CA LYS A 104 28.92 8.56 1.95
C LYS A 104 29.14 8.61 3.47
N ALA A 105 28.49 7.72 4.21
CA ALA A 105 28.61 7.62 5.66
C ALA A 105 29.71 6.63 6.11
N GLY A 106 30.45 6.03 5.16
CA GLY A 106 31.47 5.01 5.46
C GLY A 106 30.91 3.72 6.08
N ARG A 107 29.63 3.42 5.84
CA ARG A 107 28.95 2.22 6.34
C ARG A 107 28.78 1.20 5.22
N ASP A 108 28.81 -0.08 5.58
CA ASP A 108 28.54 -1.16 4.64
C ASP A 108 27.07 -1.08 4.14
N PRO A 109 26.84 -0.95 2.82
CA PRO A 109 25.50 -0.81 2.29
C PRO A 109 24.58 -1.99 2.57
N ASP A 110 25.10 -3.22 2.53
CA ASP A 110 24.30 -4.42 2.72
C ASP A 110 23.89 -4.58 4.19
N GLU A 111 24.78 -4.26 5.13
CA GLU A 111 24.43 -4.16 6.55
C GLU A 111 23.39 -3.06 6.82
N VAL A 112 23.47 -1.89 6.18
CA VAL A 112 22.48 -0.81 6.32
C VAL A 112 21.12 -1.23 5.77
N ILE A 113 21.08 -1.92 4.62
CA ILE A 113 19.85 -2.45 4.03
C ILE A 113 19.25 -3.52 4.94
N ALA A 114 20.05 -4.47 5.42
CA ALA A 114 19.60 -5.52 6.33
C ALA A 114 19.02 -4.95 7.63
N ASN A 115 19.70 -3.96 8.23
CA ASN A 115 19.20 -3.27 9.42
C ASN A 115 17.93 -2.46 9.16
N HIS A 116 17.79 -1.85 7.97
CA HIS A 116 16.59 -1.13 7.57
C HIS A 116 15.40 -2.08 7.38
N LEU A 117 15.62 -3.22 6.70
CA LEU A 117 14.62 -4.27 6.52
C LEU A 117 14.23 -4.93 7.85
N ASP A 118 15.20 -5.18 8.74
CA ASP A 118 14.92 -5.70 10.09
C ASP A 118 14.18 -4.66 10.94
N SER A 119 14.49 -3.37 10.80
CA SER A 119 13.75 -2.30 11.49
C SER A 119 12.32 -2.13 10.98
N LEU A 120 12.06 -2.43 9.69
CA LEU A 120 10.70 -2.51 9.14
C LEU A 120 9.98 -3.74 9.71
N ARG A 121 10.64 -4.90 9.69
CA ARG A 121 10.11 -6.17 10.22
C ARG A 121 9.77 -6.10 11.72
N THR A 122 10.58 -5.39 12.50
CA THR A 122 10.44 -5.26 13.96
C THR A 122 9.67 -4.01 14.39
N GLY A 123 9.22 -3.16 13.44
CA GLY A 123 8.51 -1.91 13.76
C GLY A 123 9.36 -0.81 14.40
N LYS A 124 10.70 -0.98 14.48
CA LYS A 124 11.64 -0.02 15.11
C LYS A 124 11.88 1.26 14.32
N LEU A 125 11.38 1.37 13.09
CA LEU A 125 11.38 2.61 12.29
C LEU A 125 10.31 3.59 12.82
N MET A 126 10.46 4.02 14.07
CA MET A 126 9.89 5.26 14.57
C MET A 126 10.78 6.43 14.16
N PRO A 127 10.26 7.54 13.62
CA PRO A 127 11.06 8.72 13.38
C PRO A 127 11.55 9.31 14.73
N ARG A 128 12.86 9.31 14.96
CA ARG A 128 13.50 10.10 16.04
C ARG A 128 13.39 11.63 15.84
N SER A 129 12.72 12.08 14.78
CA SER A 129 12.93 13.40 14.16
C SER A 129 12.06 14.56 14.67
N ALA A 130 11.09 14.37 15.57
CA ALA A 130 10.34 15.50 16.12
C ALA A 130 10.98 16.11 17.39
N TYR A 131 11.64 15.28 18.21
CA TYR A 131 12.17 15.70 19.52
C TYR A 131 13.61 16.24 19.44
N VAL A 132 14.49 15.56 18.69
CA VAL A 132 15.93 15.90 18.61
C VAL A 132 16.21 17.06 17.65
N ALA A 133 15.41 17.20 16.58
CA ALA A 133 15.60 18.25 15.58
C ALA A 133 15.26 19.65 16.12
N ARG A 134 14.19 19.78 16.93
CA ARG A 134 13.82 21.05 17.59
C ARG A 134 14.86 21.50 18.63
N TRP A 135 15.41 20.56 19.39
CA TRP A 135 16.44 20.86 20.40
C TRP A 135 17.77 21.26 19.78
N ARG A 136 18.23 20.56 18.73
CA ARG A 136 19.46 20.92 18.01
C ARG A 136 19.34 22.25 17.27
N ALA A 137 18.19 22.54 16.65
CA ALA A 137 17.96 23.82 15.97
C ALA A 137 17.95 25.01 16.95
N ARG A 138 17.34 24.85 18.15
CA ARG A 138 17.37 25.88 19.19
C ARG A 138 18.76 26.05 19.81
N ALA A 139 19.45 24.96 20.12
CA ALA A 139 20.82 25.01 20.66
C ALA A 139 21.80 25.66 19.66
N TRP A 140 21.63 25.38 18.37
CA TRP A 140 22.42 25.96 17.29
C TRP A 140 22.14 27.46 17.08
N GLN A 141 20.88 27.89 17.12
CA GLN A 141 20.52 29.32 17.02
C GLN A 141 20.98 30.14 18.23
N VAL A 142 20.97 29.55 19.43
CA VAL A 142 21.51 30.18 20.65
C VAL A 142 23.03 30.27 20.58
N TRP A 143 23.70 29.21 20.11
CA TRP A 143 25.16 29.21 19.93
C TRP A 143 25.64 30.23 18.89
N GLN A 144 24.91 30.40 17.77
CA GLN A 144 25.25 31.40 16.74
C GLN A 144 25.13 32.85 17.23
N ARG A 145 24.10 33.17 18.03
CA ARG A 145 23.94 34.50 18.64
C ARG A 145 25.01 34.82 19.67
N LEU A 146 25.52 33.81 20.37
CA LEU A 146 26.60 33.96 21.35
C LEU A 146 27.97 34.19 20.71
N GLN A 147 28.13 33.96 19.40
CA GLN A 147 29.41 34.09 18.69
C GLN A 147 29.46 35.31 17.75
N GLY A 148 28.41 36.15 17.71
CA GLY A 148 28.43 37.43 17.00
C GLY A 148 28.60 37.34 15.47
N ILE A 149 28.21 36.22 14.86
CA ILE A 149 28.33 36.02 13.40
C ILE A 149 27.11 36.65 12.72
N GLU A 150 27.32 37.80 12.09
CA GLU A 150 26.44 38.36 11.06
C GLU A 150 27.06 38.13 9.66
N ASP A 151 26.19 37.89 8.69
CA ASP A 151 26.41 37.55 7.27
C ASP A 151 26.78 36.10 6.90
N VAL A 152 25.82 35.44 6.25
CA VAL A 152 26.06 34.29 5.37
C VAL A 152 25.46 34.59 4.00
N ASN A 153 26.34 34.67 3.01
CA ASN A 153 26.03 34.79 1.59
C ASN A 153 25.27 33.53 1.11
N ILE A 154 24.01 33.70 0.69
CA ILE A 154 23.10 32.64 0.25
C ILE A 154 23.20 32.48 -1.28
N PRO A 155 24.13 31.63 -1.78
CA PRO A 155 23.77 30.74 -2.89
C PRO A 155 24.59 29.44 -2.88
N ARG A 156 24.23 28.52 -1.98
CA ARG A 156 24.52 27.06 -2.08
C ARG A 156 23.70 26.20 -1.12
N LEU A 157 23.07 26.83 -0.12
CA LEU A 157 22.11 26.18 0.78
C LEU A 157 20.72 25.97 0.16
N MET A 158 20.35 26.69 -0.90
CA MET A 158 19.06 26.47 -1.58
C MET A 158 19.06 25.25 -2.50
N GLU A 159 20.19 24.81 -3.06
CA GLU A 159 20.18 23.67 -4.01
C GLU A 159 20.04 22.30 -3.33
N THR A 160 20.65 22.12 -2.15
CA THR A 160 20.61 20.85 -1.40
C THR A 160 19.41 20.74 -0.46
N ALA A 161 18.95 21.85 0.11
CA ALA A 161 17.74 21.87 0.92
C ALA A 161 16.49 21.74 0.05
N TYR A 162 16.45 22.38 -1.13
CA TYR A 162 15.31 22.28 -2.05
C TYR A 162 15.24 20.88 -2.67
N ALA A 163 16.36 20.22 -2.98
CA ALA A 163 16.36 18.82 -3.42
C ALA A 163 15.87 17.84 -2.33
N ALA A 164 16.23 18.04 -1.06
CA ALA A 164 15.77 17.19 0.05
C ALA A 164 14.30 17.45 0.46
N LEU A 165 13.85 18.71 0.38
CA LEU A 165 12.45 19.09 0.55
C LEU A 165 11.59 18.63 -0.63
N LEU A 166 12.07 18.75 -1.87
CA LEU A 166 11.44 18.16 -3.06
C LEU A 166 11.41 16.64 -2.96
N GLU A 167 12.44 15.99 -2.43
CA GLU A 167 12.49 14.51 -2.27
C GLU A 167 11.49 14.02 -1.21
N THR A 168 11.33 14.75 -0.10
CA THR A 168 10.35 14.41 0.95
C THR A 168 8.92 14.73 0.49
N ALA A 169 8.73 15.89 -0.14
CA ALA A 169 7.46 16.28 -0.74
C ALA A 169 7.06 15.31 -1.86
N LEU A 170 8.00 14.85 -2.69
CA LEU A 170 7.75 13.86 -3.75
C LEU A 170 7.38 12.49 -3.18
N LYS A 171 8.02 12.03 -2.09
CA LYS A 171 7.66 10.76 -1.42
C LYS A 171 6.28 10.83 -0.78
N GLN A 172 5.96 11.94 -0.11
CA GLN A 172 4.63 12.19 0.45
C GLN A 172 3.58 12.29 -0.64
N ASP A 173 3.88 13.02 -1.71
CA ASP A 173 3.02 13.20 -2.87
C ASP A 173 2.80 11.87 -3.61
N LEU A 174 3.83 11.02 -3.77
CA LEU A 174 3.70 9.67 -4.34
C LEU A 174 2.78 8.78 -3.51
N ALA A 175 3.04 8.66 -2.21
CA ALA A 175 2.26 7.77 -1.35
C ALA A 175 0.81 8.27 -1.20
N ALA A 176 0.61 9.59 -1.09
CA ALA A 176 -0.70 10.22 -1.12
C ALA A 176 -1.44 9.96 -2.45
N ARG A 177 -0.76 10.12 -3.59
CA ARG A 177 -1.32 9.83 -4.92
C ARG A 177 -1.76 8.39 -5.04
N LEU A 178 -0.90 7.44 -4.66
CA LEU A 178 -1.24 6.01 -4.69
C LEU A 178 -2.46 5.74 -3.80
N MET A 179 -2.52 6.31 -2.60
CA MET A 179 -3.70 6.18 -1.74
C MET A 179 -4.97 6.72 -2.39
N THR A 180 -4.92 7.92 -2.98
CA THR A 180 -6.10 8.52 -3.61
C THR A 180 -6.53 7.77 -4.87
N ILE A 181 -5.59 7.34 -5.72
CA ILE A 181 -5.89 6.54 -6.92
C ILE A 181 -6.57 5.23 -6.53
N HIS A 182 -6.10 4.55 -5.49
CA HIS A 182 -6.75 3.33 -5.02
C HIS A 182 -8.13 3.59 -4.39
N ALA A 183 -8.29 4.67 -3.61
CA ALA A 183 -9.61 5.07 -3.10
C ALA A 183 -10.60 5.27 -4.24
N GLU A 184 -10.15 5.93 -5.31
CA GLU A 184 -10.91 6.19 -6.51
C GLU A 184 -11.26 4.92 -7.31
N GLN A 185 -10.32 4.00 -7.47
CA GLN A 185 -10.57 2.70 -8.07
C GLN A 185 -11.66 1.92 -7.32
N VAL A 186 -11.64 1.95 -5.98
CA VAL A 186 -12.63 1.29 -5.13
C VAL A 186 -13.98 2.02 -5.19
N PHE A 187 -14.01 3.32 -4.86
CA PHE A 187 -15.26 4.04 -4.57
C PHE A 187 -15.83 4.78 -5.76
N SER A 188 -15.03 5.22 -6.73
CA SER A 188 -15.54 5.90 -7.93
C SER A 188 -15.82 4.89 -9.03
N ASP A 189 -14.83 4.03 -9.30
CA ASP A 189 -14.84 3.17 -10.49
C ASP A 189 -15.46 1.81 -10.23
N GLY A 190 -15.22 1.24 -9.03
CA GLY A 190 -15.55 -0.15 -8.73
C GLY A 190 -14.67 -1.15 -9.49
N LEU A 191 -13.52 -0.71 -10.01
CA LEU A 191 -12.53 -1.52 -10.70
C LEU A 191 -11.19 -1.35 -9.99
N PHE A 192 -10.85 -2.32 -9.15
CA PHE A 192 -9.82 -2.21 -8.13
C PHE A 192 -8.63 -3.10 -8.43
N ASN A 193 -7.42 -2.53 -8.48
CA ASN A 193 -6.19 -3.30 -8.49
C ASN A 193 -5.83 -3.74 -7.07
N ALA A 194 -5.88 -5.05 -6.81
CA ALA A 194 -5.63 -5.66 -5.52
C ALA A 194 -4.14 -5.85 -5.19
N ASP A 195 -3.23 -5.60 -6.15
CA ASP A 195 -1.79 -5.80 -5.96
C ASP A 195 -0.96 -4.54 -6.27
N PRO A 196 -1.00 -3.51 -5.41
CA PRO A 196 -0.24 -2.27 -5.59
C PRO A 196 1.24 -2.42 -5.23
N HIS A 197 1.86 -3.56 -5.53
CA HIS A 197 3.21 -3.87 -5.07
C HIS A 197 4.21 -2.80 -5.55
N PRO A 198 5.15 -2.33 -4.71
CA PRO A 198 6.11 -1.29 -5.09
C PRO A 198 6.97 -1.65 -6.31
N GLY A 199 7.16 -2.94 -6.58
CA GLY A 199 7.85 -3.44 -7.78
C GLY A 199 7.12 -3.13 -9.09
N ASN A 200 5.82 -2.84 -9.03
CA ASN A 200 4.95 -2.49 -10.14
C ASN A 200 4.80 -0.98 -10.32
N VAL A 201 5.59 -0.20 -9.57
CA VAL A 201 5.64 1.25 -9.63
C VAL A 201 6.97 1.70 -10.22
N LEU A 202 6.91 2.51 -11.26
CA LEU A 202 8.06 3.15 -11.91
C LEU A 202 8.13 4.63 -11.54
N LEU A 203 9.33 5.12 -11.29
CA LEU A 203 9.66 6.54 -11.31
C LEU A 203 10.07 6.90 -12.74
N LEU A 204 9.21 7.63 -13.44
CA LEU A 204 9.47 7.98 -14.84
C LEU A 204 10.53 9.07 -14.94
N LYS A 205 11.32 9.05 -16.02
CA LYS A 205 12.31 10.09 -16.31
C LYS A 205 11.67 11.42 -16.71
N ASP A 206 10.48 11.34 -17.33
CA ASP A 206 9.67 12.51 -17.68
C ASP A 206 9.14 13.16 -16.40
N THR A 207 9.49 14.42 -16.17
CA THR A 207 9.09 15.17 -14.97
C THR A 207 7.62 15.58 -14.99
N SER A 208 6.93 15.46 -16.13
CA SER A 208 5.50 15.76 -16.25
C SER A 208 4.63 14.69 -15.60
N ARG A 209 4.93 13.41 -15.87
CA ARG A 209 4.28 12.24 -15.26
C ARG A 209 5.26 11.56 -14.32
N LEU A 210 5.09 11.72 -13.01
CA LEU A 210 6.08 11.24 -12.03
C LEU A 210 6.04 9.71 -11.82
N VAL A 211 4.90 9.07 -12.11
CA VAL A 211 4.63 7.68 -11.69
C VAL A 211 4.14 6.85 -12.87
N GLY A 212 4.76 5.68 -13.08
CA GLY A 212 4.26 4.63 -13.98
C GLY A 212 3.69 3.46 -13.18
N LEU A 213 2.54 2.93 -13.57
CA LEU A 213 1.96 1.70 -13.02
C LEU A 213 1.87 0.66 -14.12
N ILE A 214 2.40 -0.55 -13.88
CA ILE A 214 2.65 -1.52 -14.98
C ILE A 214 2.03 -2.91 -14.81
N ASP A 215 1.42 -3.21 -13.66
CA ASP A 215 0.84 -4.54 -13.39
C ASP A 215 -0.64 -4.40 -13.02
N PHE A 216 -1.47 -5.10 -13.79
CA PHE A 216 -2.92 -5.15 -13.60
C PHE A 216 -3.45 -6.58 -13.68
N GLY A 217 -2.61 -7.58 -13.34
CA GLY A 217 -3.00 -8.99 -13.33
C GLY A 217 -4.09 -9.29 -12.30
N GLN A 218 -4.12 -8.54 -11.19
CA GLN A 218 -5.06 -8.74 -10.09
C GLN A 218 -6.08 -7.61 -9.96
N VAL A 219 -6.90 -7.40 -11.00
CA VAL A 219 -8.01 -6.44 -10.94
C VAL A 219 -9.32 -7.16 -10.61
N LYS A 220 -10.12 -6.56 -9.73
CA LYS A 220 -11.44 -7.05 -9.32
C LYS A 220 -12.51 -5.98 -9.53
N GLU A 221 -13.69 -6.43 -9.92
CA GLU A 221 -14.88 -5.60 -9.94
C GLU A 221 -15.58 -5.68 -8.58
N LEU A 222 -15.91 -4.51 -8.02
CA LEU A 222 -16.58 -4.39 -6.74
C LEU A 222 -18.03 -3.98 -6.95
N SER A 223 -18.95 -4.77 -6.39
CA SER A 223 -20.38 -4.46 -6.45
C SER A 223 -20.68 -3.12 -5.77
N ILE A 224 -21.73 -2.42 -6.23
CA ILE A 224 -22.12 -1.14 -5.63
C ILE A 224 -22.49 -1.29 -4.15
N ASP A 225 -23.14 -2.39 -3.78
CA ASP A 225 -23.54 -2.66 -2.39
C ASP A 225 -22.31 -2.81 -1.48
N PHE A 226 -21.32 -3.59 -1.93
CA PHE A 226 -20.06 -3.73 -1.20
C PHE A 226 -19.33 -2.39 -1.06
N ARG A 227 -19.26 -1.60 -2.15
CA ARG A 227 -18.61 -0.28 -2.14
C ARG A 227 -19.29 0.70 -1.17
N ILE A 228 -20.62 0.66 -1.08
CA ILE A 228 -21.38 1.49 -0.13
C ILE A 228 -21.07 1.07 1.32
N GLN A 229 -21.05 -0.24 1.62
CA GLN A 229 -20.73 -0.72 2.97
C GLN A 229 -19.30 -0.39 3.36
N LEU A 230 -18.35 -0.65 2.45
CA LEU A 230 -16.94 -0.28 2.65
C LEU A 230 -16.78 1.23 2.83
N ALA A 231 -17.53 2.05 2.10
CA ALA A 231 -17.47 3.50 2.25
C ALA A 231 -17.92 3.94 3.65
N LYS A 232 -19.02 3.38 4.19
CA LYS A 232 -19.43 3.62 5.58
C LYS A 232 -18.36 3.20 6.56
N LEU A 233 -17.78 2.01 6.37
CA LEU A 233 -16.70 1.49 7.21
C LEU A 233 -15.49 2.43 7.24
N MET A 234 -15.04 2.93 6.08
CA MET A 234 -13.92 3.87 6.01
C MET A 234 -14.23 5.21 6.66
N VAL A 235 -15.47 5.72 6.53
CA VAL A 235 -15.87 6.95 7.21
C VAL A 235 -15.92 6.76 8.73
N ALA A 236 -16.45 5.64 9.21
CA ALA A 236 -16.50 5.31 10.63
C ALA A 236 -15.09 5.16 11.23
N LEU A 237 -14.18 4.48 10.52
CA LEU A 237 -12.75 4.38 10.92
C LEU A 237 -12.10 5.75 11.01
N ALA A 238 -12.31 6.64 10.04
CA ALA A 238 -11.76 7.99 10.05
C ALA A 238 -12.31 8.83 11.22
N ARG A 239 -13.58 8.64 11.59
CA ARG A 239 -14.21 9.28 12.76
C ARG A 239 -13.83 8.62 14.08
N ARG A 240 -13.13 7.47 14.05
CA ARG A 240 -12.84 6.61 15.20
C ARG A 240 -14.11 6.16 15.93
N ASP A 241 -15.19 5.98 15.18
CA ASP A 241 -16.49 5.54 15.69
C ASP A 241 -16.49 4.00 15.79
N GLN A 242 -16.10 3.50 16.96
CA GLN A 242 -15.95 2.06 17.17
C GLN A 242 -17.27 1.30 17.02
N GLU A 243 -18.38 1.86 17.50
CA GLU A 243 -19.69 1.20 17.44
C GLU A 243 -20.14 1.03 15.99
N GLU A 244 -20.01 2.08 15.18
CA GLU A 244 -20.36 2.07 13.78
C GLU A 244 -19.46 1.14 12.95
N VAL A 245 -18.14 1.13 13.21
CA VAL A 245 -17.20 0.20 12.56
C VAL A 245 -17.62 -1.24 12.77
N ILE A 246 -17.98 -1.61 14.00
CA ILE A 246 -18.40 -2.98 14.33
C ILE A 246 -19.75 -3.30 13.70
N ARG A 247 -20.69 -2.36 13.70
CA ARG A 247 -22.01 -2.54 13.08
C ARG A 247 -21.88 -2.81 11.60
N VAL A 248 -21.14 -1.97 10.86
CA VAL A 248 -20.95 -2.11 9.41
C VAL A 248 -20.20 -3.38 9.07
N ASP A 249 -19.12 -3.73 9.79
CA ASP A 249 -18.37 -4.96 9.53
C ASP A 249 -19.22 -6.23 9.77
N LYS A 250 -20.16 -6.20 10.72
CA LYS A 250 -21.17 -7.27 10.88
C LYS A 250 -22.15 -7.33 9.72
N GLU A 251 -22.62 -6.19 9.22
CA GLU A 251 -23.50 -6.11 8.05
C GLU A 251 -22.82 -6.58 6.77
N MET A 252 -21.50 -6.39 6.66
CA MET A 252 -20.70 -6.94 5.57
C MET A 252 -20.54 -8.47 5.65
N GLY A 253 -20.82 -9.10 6.80
CA GLY A 253 -20.82 -10.55 6.97
C GLY A 253 -19.60 -11.14 7.67
N SER A 254 -18.66 -10.31 8.15
CA SER A 254 -17.48 -10.81 8.88
C SER A 254 -17.90 -11.49 10.19
N ARG A 255 -17.29 -12.64 10.52
CA ARG A 255 -17.56 -13.41 11.73
C ARG A 255 -16.28 -13.71 12.51
N THR A 256 -16.33 -13.52 13.81
CA THR A 256 -15.25 -13.90 14.75
C THR A 256 -15.79 -14.85 15.81
N ARG A 257 -14.93 -15.66 16.42
CA ARG A 257 -15.33 -16.76 17.32
C ARG A 257 -16.01 -16.27 18.60
N HIS A 258 -15.50 -15.19 19.17
CA HIS A 258 -15.92 -14.64 20.46
C HIS A 258 -16.66 -13.31 20.32
N SER A 259 -16.71 -12.72 19.13
CA SER A 259 -17.42 -11.46 18.84
C SER A 259 -17.02 -10.31 19.78
N LYS A 260 -15.72 -10.23 20.14
CA LYS A 260 -15.16 -9.20 21.03
C LYS A 260 -15.07 -7.84 20.30
N PRO A 261 -15.86 -6.83 20.70
CA PRO A 261 -15.92 -5.53 20.04
C PRO A 261 -14.57 -4.81 19.90
N ASP A 262 -13.76 -4.84 20.96
CA ASP A 262 -12.49 -4.13 21.05
C ASP A 262 -11.39 -4.78 20.19
N VAL A 263 -11.31 -6.10 20.20
CA VAL A 263 -10.38 -6.87 19.35
C VAL A 263 -10.73 -6.63 17.88
N ARG A 264 -12.01 -6.75 17.54
CA ARG A 264 -12.52 -6.55 16.17
C ARG A 264 -12.22 -5.15 15.65
N TYR A 265 -12.48 -4.12 16.44
CA TYR A 265 -12.16 -2.74 16.06
C TYR A 265 -10.65 -2.54 15.84
N LYS A 266 -9.80 -3.09 16.70
CA LYS A 266 -8.33 -3.00 16.54
C LYS A 266 -7.85 -3.73 15.29
N VAL A 267 -8.36 -4.92 15.01
CA VAL A 267 -8.02 -5.68 13.80
C VAL A 267 -8.45 -4.93 12.55
N LEU A 268 -9.68 -4.43 12.49
CA LEU A 268 -10.18 -3.63 11.36
C LEU A 268 -9.35 -2.36 11.17
N THR A 269 -9.05 -1.63 12.25
CA THR A 269 -8.21 -0.43 12.20
C THR A 269 -6.81 -0.76 11.70
N PHE A 270 -6.21 -1.85 12.20
CA PHE A 270 -4.88 -2.28 11.82
C PHE A 270 -4.76 -2.57 10.32
N TRP A 271 -5.73 -3.30 9.76
CA TRP A 271 -5.71 -3.69 8.36
C TRP A 271 -6.14 -2.56 7.43
N LEU A 272 -7.22 -1.85 7.78
CA LEU A 272 -7.84 -0.88 6.88
C LEU A 272 -7.34 0.55 7.04
N ASP A 273 -6.75 0.94 8.18
CA ASP A 273 -6.45 2.35 8.46
C ASP A 273 -5.01 2.62 8.88
N ARG A 274 -4.58 2.12 10.04
CA ARG A 274 -3.30 2.48 10.68
C ARG A 274 -2.83 1.42 11.67
N ASP A 275 -1.52 1.34 11.84
CA ASP A 275 -0.78 0.39 12.69
C ASP A 275 -0.02 1.09 13.83
N THR A 276 -0.55 2.22 14.30
CA THR A 276 0.03 3.00 15.41
C THR A 276 -0.13 2.31 16.77
N ASP A 277 0.67 2.73 17.75
CA ASP A 277 0.74 2.10 19.08
C ASP A 277 -0.61 2.09 19.83
N ASP A 278 -1.53 3.00 19.54
CA ASP A 278 -2.90 2.97 20.08
C ASP A 278 -3.70 1.74 19.60
N VAL A 279 -3.35 1.19 18.44
CA VAL A 279 -3.97 -0.01 17.86
C VAL A 279 -3.21 -1.26 18.29
N THR A 280 -1.89 -1.26 18.11
CA THR A 280 -1.05 -2.47 18.32
C THR A 280 -0.62 -2.67 19.77
N GLY A 281 -0.68 -1.61 20.59
CA GLY A 281 -0.09 -1.61 21.93
C GLY A 281 1.43 -1.73 21.91
N GLY A 282 2.09 -1.27 20.84
CA GLY A 282 3.54 -1.37 20.65
C GLY A 282 4.05 -2.74 20.22
N ARG A 283 3.15 -3.67 19.87
CA ARG A 283 3.49 -5.00 19.34
C ARG A 283 4.06 -4.92 17.93
N SER A 284 4.91 -5.87 17.56
CA SER A 284 5.29 -6.08 16.17
C SER A 284 4.08 -6.54 15.34
N PHE A 285 4.19 -6.47 14.01
CA PHE A 285 3.15 -6.96 13.10
C PHE A 285 2.74 -8.40 13.43
N HIS A 286 3.72 -9.30 13.58
CA HIS A 286 3.48 -10.71 13.87
C HIS A 286 2.87 -10.93 15.25
N ASP A 287 3.36 -10.21 16.27
CA ASP A 287 2.84 -10.34 17.64
C ASP A 287 1.41 -9.80 17.76
N PHE A 288 1.08 -8.74 17.01
CA PHE A 288 -0.28 -8.20 16.97
C PHE A 288 -1.25 -9.21 16.34
N LEU A 289 -0.87 -9.84 15.23
CA LEU A 289 -1.71 -10.86 14.60
C LEU A 289 -1.86 -12.11 15.48
N ALA A 290 -0.79 -12.57 16.12
CA ALA A 290 -0.85 -13.68 17.06
C ALA A 290 -1.75 -13.36 18.27
N TRP A 291 -1.68 -12.13 18.78
CA TRP A 291 -2.57 -11.65 19.83
C TRP A 291 -4.04 -11.63 19.37
N ALA A 292 -4.32 -11.08 18.18
CA ALA A 292 -5.67 -11.02 17.63
C ALA A 292 -6.28 -12.42 17.46
N GLU A 293 -5.50 -13.36 16.93
CA GLU A 293 -5.90 -14.76 16.76
C GLU A 293 -6.14 -15.45 18.11
N ALA A 294 -5.31 -15.19 19.12
CA ALA A 294 -5.52 -15.76 20.45
C ALA A 294 -6.75 -15.18 21.16
N GLU A 295 -7.06 -13.89 20.95
CA GLU A 295 -8.14 -13.20 21.65
C GLU A 295 -9.52 -13.39 21.00
N ASP A 296 -9.61 -13.28 19.67
CA ASP A 296 -10.85 -13.43 18.91
C ASP A 296 -10.56 -13.87 17.45
N PRO A 297 -10.37 -15.18 17.22
CA PRO A 297 -10.11 -15.72 15.89
C PRO A 297 -11.14 -15.27 14.84
N LEU A 298 -10.66 -14.86 13.67
CA LEU A 298 -11.50 -14.59 12.50
C LEU A 298 -11.98 -15.92 11.91
N LEU A 299 -13.29 -16.10 11.77
CA LEU A 299 -13.89 -17.32 11.22
C LEU A 299 -14.24 -17.16 9.74
N ASP A 300 -14.74 -15.99 9.35
CA ASP A 300 -15.21 -15.73 7.99
C ASP A 300 -15.17 -14.22 7.69
N MET A 301 -14.97 -13.87 6.42
CA MET A 301 -14.91 -12.50 5.92
C MET A 301 -15.15 -12.48 4.40
N PRO A 302 -15.83 -11.45 3.86
CA PRO A 302 -15.92 -11.25 2.42
C PRO A 302 -14.55 -11.17 1.75
N GLN A 303 -14.37 -11.87 0.64
CA GLN A 303 -13.10 -11.91 -0.09
C GLN A 303 -12.65 -10.51 -0.53
N GLU A 304 -13.58 -9.68 -1.00
CA GLU A 304 -13.32 -8.31 -1.45
C GLU A 304 -12.77 -7.44 -0.31
N LEU A 305 -13.24 -7.67 0.93
CA LEU A 305 -12.75 -6.95 2.10
C LEU A 305 -11.29 -7.33 2.40
N HIS A 306 -10.95 -8.62 2.28
CA HIS A 306 -9.57 -9.09 2.43
C HIS A 306 -8.62 -8.43 1.42
N LEU A 307 -9.04 -8.32 0.15
CA LEU A 307 -8.22 -7.68 -0.89
C LEU A 307 -7.99 -6.19 -0.61
N VAL A 308 -9.01 -5.48 -0.14
CA VAL A 308 -8.88 -4.07 0.25
C VAL A 308 -7.97 -3.91 1.47
N MET A 309 -8.09 -4.77 2.47
CA MET A 309 -7.20 -4.81 3.64
C MET A 309 -5.74 -4.98 3.24
N ARG A 310 -5.44 -5.94 2.36
CA ARG A 310 -4.10 -6.19 1.85
C ARG A 310 -3.54 -4.97 1.12
N CYS A 311 -4.31 -4.36 0.22
CA CYS A 311 -3.90 -3.16 -0.50
C CYS A 311 -3.61 -1.97 0.43
N SER A 312 -4.46 -1.73 1.44
CA SER A 312 -4.22 -0.70 2.45
C SER A 312 -2.87 -0.92 3.15
N CYS A 313 -2.61 -2.14 3.62
CA CYS A 313 -1.33 -2.51 4.23
C CYS A 313 -0.13 -2.30 3.28
N MET A 314 -0.24 -2.70 2.01
CA MET A 314 0.87 -2.59 1.05
C MET A 314 1.25 -1.14 0.76
N ILE A 315 0.28 -0.26 0.54
CA ILE A 315 0.54 1.16 0.27
C ILE A 315 1.06 1.85 1.55
N ARG A 316 0.52 1.52 2.73
CA ARG A 316 1.04 2.05 4.01
C ARG A 316 2.47 1.58 4.29
N ASN A 317 2.78 0.31 4.05
CA ASN A 317 4.14 -0.21 4.21
C ASN A 317 5.11 0.46 3.23
N LEU A 318 4.70 0.69 1.98
CA LEU A 318 5.48 1.49 1.04
C LEU A 318 5.73 2.91 1.59
N ALA A 319 4.71 3.59 2.09
CA ALA A 319 4.87 4.91 2.71
C ALA A 319 5.82 4.88 3.93
N LEU A 320 5.74 3.82 4.74
CA LEU A 320 6.61 3.63 5.91
C LEU A 320 8.08 3.49 5.52
N THR A 321 8.39 2.89 4.37
CA THR A 321 9.78 2.86 3.84
C THR A 321 10.32 4.26 3.56
N PHE A 322 9.45 5.25 3.31
CA PHE A 322 9.80 6.66 3.21
C PHE A 322 9.77 7.40 4.56
N GLY A 323 9.51 6.70 5.66
CA GLY A 323 9.33 7.28 6.99
C GLY A 323 7.99 8.01 7.16
N ILE A 324 7.02 7.74 6.30
CA ILE A 324 5.71 8.40 6.29
C ILE A 324 4.67 7.43 6.84
N ARG A 325 3.98 7.82 7.90
CA ARG A 325 2.80 7.09 8.39
C ARG A 325 1.55 7.67 7.77
N LEU A 326 0.76 6.82 7.13
CA LEU A 326 -0.52 7.20 6.51
C LEU A 326 -1.67 6.58 7.30
N SER A 327 -2.78 7.30 7.36
CA SER A 327 -4.08 6.76 7.74
C SER A 327 -4.88 6.57 6.46
N THR A 328 -5.09 5.32 6.05
CA THR A 328 -5.84 5.03 4.83
C THR A 328 -7.26 5.58 4.94
N ALA A 329 -7.91 5.49 6.10
CA ALA A 329 -9.27 5.99 6.31
C ALA A 329 -9.36 7.50 6.08
N GLU A 330 -8.38 8.28 6.52
CA GLU A 330 -8.34 9.73 6.27
C GLU A 330 -8.18 10.07 4.78
N TYR A 331 -7.33 9.34 4.04
CA TYR A 331 -7.16 9.55 2.60
C TYR A 331 -8.36 9.08 1.77
N TRP A 332 -9.02 8.01 2.19
CA TRP A 332 -10.12 7.40 1.46
C TRP A 332 -11.47 8.05 1.77
N ARG A 333 -11.61 8.66 2.96
CA ARG A 333 -12.85 9.30 3.43
C ARG A 333 -13.47 10.25 2.40
N PRO A 334 -12.77 11.20 1.75
CA PRO A 334 -13.42 12.13 0.83
C PRO A 334 -14.11 11.42 -0.35
N VAL A 335 -13.47 10.39 -0.91
CA VAL A 335 -14.02 9.62 -2.05
C VAL A 335 -15.15 8.70 -1.60
N ALA A 336 -15.00 8.06 -0.42
CA ALA A 336 -16.05 7.27 0.20
C ALA A 336 -17.31 8.11 0.48
N GLN A 337 -17.15 9.31 1.04
CA GLN A 337 -18.24 10.25 1.29
C GLN A 337 -18.93 10.69 0.01
N ALA A 338 -18.16 10.97 -1.05
CA ALA A 338 -18.71 11.34 -2.35
C ALA A 338 -19.59 10.21 -2.92
N LEU A 339 -19.18 8.95 -2.79
CA LEU A 339 -20.01 7.80 -3.19
C LEU A 339 -21.31 7.74 -2.39
N LEU A 340 -21.23 7.86 -1.05
CA LEU A 340 -22.41 7.78 -0.18
C LEU A 340 -23.40 8.92 -0.47
N GLN A 341 -22.91 10.14 -0.66
CA GLN A 341 -23.71 11.30 -1.05
C GLN A 341 -24.40 11.08 -2.40
N LYS A 342 -23.65 10.59 -3.40
CA LYS A 342 -24.18 10.29 -4.75
C LYS A 342 -25.36 9.30 -4.70
N HIS A 343 -25.36 8.38 -3.73
CA HIS A 343 -26.39 7.35 -3.57
C HIS A 343 -27.42 7.69 -2.47
N GLY A 344 -27.39 8.89 -1.89
CA GLY A 344 -28.36 9.31 -0.86
C GLY A 344 -28.28 8.50 0.44
N VAL A 345 -27.12 7.91 0.74
CA VAL A 345 -26.90 7.08 1.93
C VAL A 345 -26.38 7.95 3.07
N ALA A 346 -26.99 7.86 4.24
CA ALA A 346 -26.50 8.52 5.46
C ALA A 346 -25.30 7.78 6.06
N TYR A 347 -24.36 8.53 6.66
CA TYR A 347 -23.10 7.99 7.15
C TYR A 347 -22.40 8.80 8.24
#